data_AF-A0A653WCC5-F1
#
_entry.id   AF-A0A653WCC5-F1
#
_cell.length_a   1.000
_cell.length_b   1.000
_cell.length_c   1.000
_cell.angle_alpha   90.00
_cell.angle_beta   90.00
_cell.angle_gamma   90.00
#
_symmetry.space_group_name_H-M   'P 1'
#
loop_
_entity.id
_entity.type
_entity.pdbx_description
1 polymer ?
#
loop_
_entity_poly.entity_id
_entity_poly.type
_entity_poly.pdbx_seq_one_letter_code
_entity_poly.pdbx_strand_id
1 'polypeptide(L)'
;MRSRLRLAVLATFVIGLILTGLSAVVAKSPEQRDEIDAADRVAQRFDASLQRYVVKAAAELKSKHDADQDGYPQLLKLAKDRIADAPRLQAGGTTSYGREHSDDYQGADDRREAALAPLTTLEAYLRSRAIPTSKFIAAGKKLVGLRPGTLLGDDPVLTGDPLRERVLPAYEKARKRLKKLDTPKGSELLQLDLVTYANDIISMTKDGAKKIDEQKAFFFQLGDRPVELFQRLAALEKGIQVQVAQQVEIVSATQ
;
A
#
# COMPACT_ATOMS: atom_id res chain seq x y z
N MET A 1 -10.76 -59.36 -10.72
CA MET A 1 -11.60 -58.44 -9.90
C MET A 1 -11.29 -56.96 -10.17
N ARG A 2 -11.31 -56.49 -11.43
CA ARG A 2 -11.03 -55.08 -11.78
C ARG A 2 -12.07 -54.42 -12.70
N SER A 3 -13.12 -55.13 -13.12
CA SER A 3 -14.15 -54.59 -14.02
C SER A 3 -15.44 -54.14 -13.34
N ARG A 4 -15.67 -54.47 -12.06
CA ARG A 4 -16.93 -54.12 -11.37
C ARG A 4 -16.89 -52.83 -10.56
N LEU A 5 -15.70 -52.25 -10.32
CA LEU A 5 -15.58 -50.95 -9.63
C LEU A 5 -15.66 -49.73 -10.57
N ARG A 6 -15.43 -49.90 -11.88
CA ARG A 6 -15.51 -48.79 -12.85
C ARG A 6 -16.95 -48.44 -13.25
N LEU A 7 -17.90 -49.35 -13.05
CA LEU A 7 -19.31 -49.10 -13.35
C LEU A 7 -20.04 -48.34 -12.24
N ALA A 8 -19.58 -48.46 -10.99
CA ALA A 8 -20.24 -47.83 -9.84
C ALA A 8 -19.89 -46.33 -9.68
N VAL A 9 -18.72 -45.89 -10.16
CA VAL A 9 -18.32 -44.47 -10.09
C VAL A 9 -18.91 -43.64 -11.24
N LEU A 10 -19.20 -44.28 -12.39
CA LEU A 10 -19.86 -43.59 -13.50
C LEU A 10 -21.36 -43.37 -13.26
N ALA A 11 -22.02 -44.24 -12.48
CA ALA A 11 -23.45 -44.12 -12.20
C ALA A 11 -23.79 -42.94 -11.26
N THR A 12 -22.91 -42.61 -10.32
CA THR A 12 -23.13 -41.49 -9.38
C THR A 12 -22.85 -40.13 -10.03
N PHE A 13 -21.98 -40.07 -11.05
CA PHE A 13 -21.70 -38.84 -11.78
C PHE A 13 -22.78 -38.47 -12.80
N VAL A 14 -23.54 -39.45 -13.29
CA VAL A 14 -24.64 -39.20 -14.26
C VAL A 14 -25.96 -38.84 -13.57
N ILE A 15 -26.19 -39.29 -12.33
CA ILE A 15 -27.44 -38.95 -11.61
C ILE A 15 -27.38 -37.56 -10.95
N GLY A 16 -26.19 -37.08 -10.57
CA GLY A 16 -26.00 -35.71 -10.08
C GLY A 16 -26.12 -34.62 -11.16
N LEU A 17 -25.96 -34.99 -12.43
CA LEU A 17 -25.96 -34.04 -13.57
C LEU A 17 -27.34 -33.86 -14.21
N ILE A 18 -28.35 -34.64 -13.79
CA ILE A 18 -29.71 -34.60 -14.37
C ILE A 18 -30.68 -33.75 -13.53
N LEU A 19 -30.34 -33.39 -12.28
CA LEU A 19 -31.23 -32.60 -11.41
C LEU A 19 -30.98 -31.09 -11.41
N THR A 20 -29.95 -30.58 -12.09
CA THR A 20 -29.75 -29.13 -12.30
C THR A 20 -30.04 -28.67 -13.74
N GLY A 21 -30.27 -29.61 -14.66
CA GLY A 21 -30.47 -29.34 -16.10
C GLY A 21 -31.90 -29.52 -16.61
N LEU A 22 -32.89 -29.58 -15.71
CA LEU A 22 -34.33 -29.64 -16.04
C LEU A 22 -35.04 -28.33 -15.66
N SER A 23 -34.36 -27.19 -15.85
CA SER A 23 -35.06 -25.93 -16.09
C SER A 23 -35.60 -26.03 -17.51
N ALA A 24 -36.91 -26.09 -17.65
CA ALA A 24 -37.62 -26.14 -18.92
C ALA A 24 -36.91 -25.28 -19.98
N VAL A 25 -36.45 -25.90 -21.07
CA VAL A 25 -36.08 -25.18 -22.29
C VAL A 25 -37.39 -24.66 -22.89
N VAL A 26 -37.95 -23.64 -22.25
CA VAL A 26 -38.98 -22.81 -22.86
C VAL A 26 -38.28 -22.16 -24.03
N ALA A 27 -38.69 -22.53 -25.24
CA ALA A 27 -38.22 -21.87 -26.44
C ALA A 27 -38.57 -20.39 -26.31
N LYS A 28 -37.58 -19.56 -25.94
CA LYS A 28 -37.73 -18.11 -25.80
C LYS A 28 -38.23 -17.55 -27.13
N SER A 29 -39.21 -16.65 -27.07
CA SER A 29 -39.72 -15.98 -28.27
C SER A 29 -38.61 -15.17 -28.96
N PRO A 30 -38.73 -14.86 -30.26
CA PRO A 30 -37.77 -13.98 -30.94
C PRO A 30 -37.59 -12.64 -30.20
N GLU A 31 -38.68 -12.05 -29.72
CA GLU A 31 -38.67 -10.80 -28.93
C GLU A 31 -37.86 -10.95 -27.63
N GLN A 32 -38.05 -12.05 -26.89
CA GLN A 32 -37.28 -12.33 -25.67
C GLN A 32 -35.79 -12.53 -25.93
N ARG A 33 -35.42 -13.08 -27.11
CA ARG A 33 -34.02 -13.21 -27.52
C ARG A 33 -33.43 -11.86 -27.87
N ASP A 34 -34.16 -11.02 -28.61
CA ASP A 34 -33.71 -9.67 -28.97
C ASP A 34 -33.46 -8.80 -27.73
N GLU A 35 -34.28 -8.95 -26.69
CA GLU A 35 -34.12 -8.26 -25.40
C GLU A 35 -32.86 -8.73 -24.63
N ILE A 36 -32.57 -10.03 -24.63
CA ILE A 36 -31.33 -10.59 -24.03
C ILE A 36 -30.11 -10.10 -24.82
N ASP A 37 -30.14 -10.20 -26.15
CA ASP A 37 -29.04 -9.74 -27.00
C ASP A 37 -28.80 -8.23 -26.84
N ALA A 38 -29.84 -7.44 -26.57
CA ALA A 38 -29.69 -6.02 -26.25
C ALA A 38 -28.94 -5.80 -24.93
N ALA A 39 -29.24 -6.59 -23.89
CA ALA A 39 -28.53 -6.57 -22.62
C ALA A 39 -27.05 -6.99 -22.79
N ASP A 40 -26.80 -8.06 -23.54
CA ASP A 40 -25.44 -8.53 -23.86
C ASP A 40 -24.62 -7.45 -24.57
N ARG A 41 -25.22 -6.74 -25.55
CA ARG A 41 -24.57 -5.61 -26.23
C ARG A 41 -24.28 -4.44 -25.30
N VAL A 42 -25.07 -4.22 -24.24
CA VAL A 42 -24.76 -3.20 -23.21
C VAL A 42 -23.57 -3.67 -22.38
N ALA A 43 -23.56 -4.93 -21.93
CA ALA A 43 -22.47 -5.52 -21.17
C ALA A 43 -21.14 -5.52 -21.94
N GLN A 44 -21.14 -5.92 -23.21
CA GLN A 44 -19.94 -5.91 -24.06
C GLN A 44 -19.36 -4.50 -24.25
N ARG A 45 -20.22 -3.49 -24.43
CA ARG A 45 -19.77 -2.08 -24.52
C ARG A 45 -19.18 -1.59 -23.20
N PHE A 46 -19.78 -2.00 -22.09
CA PHE A 46 -19.27 -1.73 -20.75
C PHE A 46 -17.90 -2.38 -20.54
N ASP A 47 -17.73 -3.67 -20.85
CA ASP A 47 -16.47 -4.40 -20.71
C ASP A 47 -15.35 -3.78 -21.55
N ALA A 48 -15.65 -3.40 -22.80
CA ALA A 48 -14.68 -2.70 -23.66
C ALA A 48 -14.29 -1.32 -23.09
N SER A 49 -15.23 -0.61 -22.46
CA SER A 49 -14.96 0.68 -21.80
C SER A 49 -14.08 0.48 -20.56
N LEU A 50 -14.40 -0.53 -19.75
CA LEU A 50 -13.66 -0.90 -18.56
C LEU A 50 -12.22 -1.32 -18.88
N GLN A 51 -12.01 -2.14 -19.90
CA GLN A 51 -10.68 -2.54 -20.37
C GLN A 51 -9.82 -1.33 -20.77
N ARG A 52 -10.36 -0.42 -21.60
CA ARG A 52 -9.66 0.82 -21.95
C ARG A 52 -9.36 1.69 -20.72
N TYR A 53 -10.29 1.72 -19.77
CA TYR A 53 -10.13 2.48 -18.54
C TYR A 53 -8.96 1.96 -17.70
N VAL A 54 -8.90 0.64 -17.46
CA VAL A 54 -7.84 0.05 -16.63
C VAL A 54 -6.47 0.22 -17.28
N VAL A 55 -6.35 0.03 -18.61
CA VAL A 55 -5.12 0.30 -19.40
C VAL A 55 -4.61 1.71 -19.18
N LYS A 56 -5.50 2.70 -19.29
CA LYS A 56 -5.14 4.10 -19.04
C LYS A 56 -4.74 4.34 -17.59
N ALA A 57 -5.49 3.78 -16.64
CA ALA A 57 -5.21 3.92 -15.22
C ALA A 57 -3.84 3.36 -14.83
N ALA A 58 -3.44 2.20 -15.35
CA ALA A 58 -2.13 1.62 -15.10
C ALA A 58 -0.98 2.48 -15.65
N ALA A 59 -1.12 2.97 -16.90
CA ALA A 59 -0.10 3.83 -17.49
C ALA A 59 0.13 5.10 -16.66
N GLU A 60 -0.95 5.72 -16.18
CA GLU A 60 -0.86 6.89 -15.31
C GLU A 60 -0.29 6.56 -13.93
N LEU A 61 -0.69 5.44 -13.31
CA LEU A 61 -0.13 5.00 -12.02
C LEU A 61 1.37 4.75 -12.12
N LYS A 62 1.83 4.12 -13.21
CA LYS A 62 3.26 3.90 -13.47
C LYS A 62 4.02 5.22 -13.58
N SER A 63 3.55 6.12 -14.44
CA SER A 63 4.16 7.45 -14.58
C SER A 63 4.15 8.24 -13.26
N LYS A 64 3.09 8.09 -12.46
CA LYS A 64 2.98 8.77 -11.17
C LYS A 64 3.92 8.21 -10.13
N HIS A 65 4.08 6.88 -10.08
CA HIS A 65 5.01 6.22 -9.17
C HIS A 65 6.43 6.73 -9.36
N ASP A 66 6.90 6.82 -10.61
CA ASP A 66 8.25 7.30 -10.92
C ASP A 66 8.49 8.73 -10.41
N ALA A 67 7.45 9.57 -10.39
CA ALA A 67 7.51 10.94 -9.91
C ALA A 67 7.27 11.11 -8.39
N ASP A 68 6.56 10.19 -7.73
CA ASP A 68 6.09 10.31 -6.35
C ASP A 68 6.87 9.40 -5.38
N GLN A 69 8.17 9.62 -5.29
CA GLN A 69 9.07 8.85 -4.43
C GLN A 69 9.13 9.38 -2.98
N ASP A 70 8.53 10.53 -2.70
CA ASP A 70 8.46 11.13 -1.35
C ASP A 70 7.23 10.64 -0.56
N GLY A 71 7.20 9.33 -0.29
CA GLY A 71 6.21 8.71 0.59
C GLY A 71 4.82 8.49 -0.01
N TYR A 72 4.66 8.58 -1.34
CA TYR A 72 3.49 8.15 -2.12
C TYR A 72 2.11 8.82 -1.85
N PRO A 73 1.99 10.08 -1.37
CA PRO A 73 0.69 10.68 -1.14
C PRO A 73 -0.09 10.93 -2.44
N GLN A 74 0.60 11.24 -3.54
CA GLN A 74 -0.03 11.54 -4.82
C GLN A 74 -0.41 10.26 -5.57
N LEU A 75 0.39 9.20 -5.45
CA LEU A 75 0.08 7.88 -5.97
C LEU A 75 -1.17 7.30 -5.29
N LEU A 76 -1.28 7.44 -3.96
CA LEU A 76 -2.50 7.04 -3.24
C LEU A 76 -3.72 7.81 -3.72
N LYS A 77 -3.59 9.14 -3.89
CA LYS A 77 -4.68 9.98 -4.40
C LYS A 77 -5.13 9.49 -5.78
N LEU A 78 -4.19 9.30 -6.71
CA LEU A 78 -4.50 8.81 -8.05
C LEU A 78 -5.19 7.45 -8.03
N ALA A 79 -4.72 6.49 -7.22
CA ALA A 79 -5.35 5.18 -7.10
C ALA A 79 -6.81 5.29 -6.63
N LYS A 80 -7.08 6.15 -5.63
CA LYS A 80 -8.45 6.41 -5.14
C LYS A 80 -9.34 7.03 -6.20
N ASP A 81 -8.84 8.06 -6.87
CA ASP A 81 -9.56 8.75 -7.93
C ASP A 81 -9.91 7.76 -9.06
N ARG A 82 -8.97 6.88 -9.43
CA ARG A 82 -9.20 5.83 -10.43
C ARG A 82 -10.18 4.73 -10.01
N ILE A 83 -10.26 4.39 -8.74
CA ILE A 83 -11.28 3.45 -8.26
C ILE A 83 -12.67 4.11 -8.27
N ALA A 84 -12.75 5.38 -7.86
CA ALA A 84 -14.00 6.13 -7.78
C ALA A 84 -14.60 6.42 -9.17
N ASP A 85 -13.76 6.82 -10.13
CA ASP A 85 -14.16 7.22 -11.48
C ASP A 85 -14.33 6.04 -12.45
N ALA A 86 -14.12 4.80 -11.98
CA ALA A 86 -14.22 3.62 -12.83
C ALA A 86 -15.65 3.48 -13.42
N PRO A 87 -15.78 3.12 -14.72
CA PRO A 87 -17.06 2.95 -15.39
C PRO A 87 -18.02 2.07 -14.58
N ARG A 88 -19.31 2.35 -14.69
CA ARG A 88 -20.39 1.54 -14.10
C ARG A 88 -21.36 1.11 -15.17
N LEU A 89 -21.90 -0.10 -15.02
CA LEU A 89 -22.94 -0.62 -15.90
C LEU A 89 -24.16 0.31 -15.86
N GLN A 90 -24.67 0.66 -17.03
CA GLN A 90 -25.82 1.54 -17.17
C GLN A 90 -27.05 0.69 -17.51
N ALA A 91 -28.19 1.02 -16.90
CA ALA A 91 -29.46 0.37 -17.21
C ALA A 91 -30.06 0.79 -18.56
N GLY A 92 -29.54 1.85 -19.18
CA GLY A 92 -30.04 2.37 -20.45
C GLY A 92 -29.68 1.48 -21.63
N GLY A 93 -30.61 1.33 -22.58
CA GLY A 93 -30.40 0.56 -23.81
C GLY A 93 -30.72 -0.94 -23.69
N THR A 94 -31.40 -1.36 -22.62
CA THR A 94 -31.91 -2.72 -22.42
C THR A 94 -33.22 -2.70 -21.61
N THR A 95 -34.00 -3.79 -21.64
CA THR A 95 -35.24 -3.97 -20.85
C THR A 95 -34.96 -4.59 -19.47
N SER A 96 -35.95 -4.67 -18.59
CA SER A 96 -35.83 -5.46 -17.34
C SER A 96 -35.63 -6.95 -17.63
N TYR A 97 -36.42 -7.51 -18.55
CA TYR A 97 -36.33 -8.93 -18.90
C TYR A 97 -34.95 -9.29 -19.45
N GLY A 98 -34.40 -8.50 -20.38
CA GLY A 98 -33.05 -8.70 -20.90
C GLY A 98 -31.99 -8.71 -19.79
N ARG A 99 -32.05 -7.79 -18.83
CA ARG A 99 -31.12 -7.72 -17.69
C ARG A 99 -31.23 -8.92 -16.73
N GLU A 100 -32.42 -9.46 -16.57
CA GLU A 100 -32.69 -10.60 -15.69
C GLU A 100 -32.32 -11.95 -16.32
N HIS A 101 -32.14 -12.00 -17.64
CA HIS A 101 -31.93 -13.26 -18.38
C HIS A 101 -30.65 -13.27 -19.23
N SER A 102 -29.84 -12.20 -19.16
CA SER A 102 -28.51 -12.07 -19.76
C SER A 102 -27.44 -12.34 -18.72
N ASP A 103 -26.71 -13.44 -18.88
CA ASP A 103 -25.59 -13.79 -18.01
C ASP A 103 -24.46 -12.73 -18.11
N ASP A 104 -24.24 -12.17 -19.31
CA ASP A 104 -23.25 -11.12 -19.54
C ASP A 104 -23.61 -9.85 -18.76
N TYR A 105 -24.87 -9.42 -18.79
CA TYR A 105 -25.32 -8.24 -18.05
C TYR A 105 -25.24 -8.48 -16.53
N GLN A 106 -25.63 -9.66 -16.05
CA GLN A 106 -25.59 -9.99 -14.62
C GLN A 106 -24.17 -10.07 -14.07
N GLY A 107 -23.24 -10.65 -14.83
CA GLY A 107 -21.84 -10.79 -14.41
C GLY A 107 -20.98 -9.53 -14.57
N ALA A 108 -21.53 -8.43 -15.10
CA ALA A 108 -20.74 -7.23 -15.42
C ALA A 108 -20.18 -6.53 -14.16
N ASP A 109 -20.91 -6.50 -13.05
CA ASP A 109 -20.42 -5.91 -11.80
C ASP A 109 -19.29 -6.75 -11.18
N ASP A 110 -19.38 -8.08 -11.24
CA ASP A 110 -18.31 -8.99 -10.79
C ASP A 110 -17.06 -8.81 -11.64
N ARG A 111 -17.21 -8.69 -12.98
CA ARG A 111 -16.09 -8.39 -13.88
C ARG A 111 -15.48 -7.03 -13.60
N ARG A 112 -16.30 -6.02 -13.25
CA ARG A 112 -15.83 -4.71 -12.81
C ARG A 112 -14.99 -4.81 -11.53
N GLU A 113 -15.48 -5.52 -10.53
CA GLU A 113 -14.75 -5.73 -9.28
C GLU A 113 -13.42 -6.43 -9.54
N ALA A 114 -13.43 -7.52 -10.32
CA ALA A 114 -12.23 -8.27 -10.68
C ALA A 114 -11.20 -7.40 -11.42
N ALA A 115 -11.64 -6.57 -12.38
CA ALA A 115 -10.77 -5.68 -13.13
C ALA A 115 -10.14 -4.57 -12.26
N LEU A 116 -10.86 -4.11 -11.23
CA LEU A 116 -10.38 -3.07 -10.30
C LEU A 116 -9.62 -3.64 -9.09
N ALA A 117 -9.65 -4.95 -8.86
CA ALA A 117 -9.02 -5.58 -7.71
C ALA A 117 -7.54 -5.20 -7.54
N PRO A 118 -6.69 -5.19 -8.60
CA PRO A 118 -5.30 -4.74 -8.48
C PRO A 118 -5.16 -3.29 -7.99
N LEU A 119 -6.01 -2.37 -8.47
CA LEU A 119 -6.00 -0.98 -8.00
C LEU A 119 -6.41 -0.88 -6.52
N THR A 120 -7.45 -1.62 -6.12
CA THR A 120 -7.91 -1.65 -4.72
C THR A 120 -6.83 -2.24 -3.80
N THR A 121 -6.12 -3.29 -4.24
CA THR A 121 -4.98 -3.86 -3.50
C THR A 121 -3.84 -2.86 -3.36
N LEU A 122 -3.48 -2.14 -4.44
CA LEU A 122 -2.47 -1.09 -4.39
C LEU A 122 -2.87 0.03 -3.42
N GLU A 123 -4.11 0.52 -3.50
CA GLU A 123 -4.65 1.57 -2.63
C GLU A 123 -4.56 1.17 -1.15
N ALA A 124 -4.99 -0.06 -0.82
CA ALA A 124 -4.92 -0.62 0.52
C ALA A 124 -3.46 -0.77 1.00
N TYR A 125 -2.55 -1.26 0.15
CA TYR A 125 -1.14 -1.40 0.48
C TYR A 125 -0.47 -0.04 0.75
N LEU A 126 -0.72 0.96 -0.10
CA LEU A 126 -0.19 2.31 0.07
C LEU A 126 -0.66 2.91 1.40
N ARG A 127 -1.96 2.84 1.67
CA ARG A 127 -2.59 3.40 2.88
C ARG A 127 -2.09 2.73 4.16
N SER A 128 -2.08 1.39 4.18
CA SER A 128 -1.81 0.61 5.39
C SER A 128 -0.32 0.37 5.66
N ARG A 129 0.52 0.38 4.63
CA ARG A 129 1.94 0.00 4.76
C ARG A 129 2.91 1.03 4.22
N ALA A 130 2.84 1.37 2.94
CA ALA A 130 3.89 2.18 2.30
C ALA A 130 3.99 3.58 2.92
N ILE A 131 2.86 4.27 3.10
CA ILE A 131 2.82 5.64 3.65
C ILE A 131 3.23 5.65 5.14
N PRO A 132 2.66 4.81 6.04
CA PRO A 132 3.12 4.75 7.43
C PRO A 132 4.61 4.42 7.56
N THR A 133 5.10 3.47 6.78
CA THR A 133 6.52 3.08 6.80
C THR A 133 7.42 4.22 6.32
N SER A 134 7.02 4.92 5.26
CA SER A 134 7.76 6.10 4.77
C SER A 134 7.82 7.21 5.83
N LYS A 135 6.73 7.45 6.56
CA LYS A 135 6.72 8.40 7.69
C LYS A 135 7.65 7.98 8.82
N PHE A 136 7.69 6.69 9.16
CA PHE A 136 8.62 6.13 10.15
C PHE A 136 10.08 6.33 9.69
N ILE A 137 10.40 5.98 8.45
CA ILE A 137 11.74 6.15 7.87
C ILE A 137 12.16 7.63 7.92
N ALA A 138 11.30 8.53 7.45
CA ALA A 138 11.58 9.97 7.45
C ALA A 138 11.83 10.51 8.86
N ALA A 139 11.06 10.06 9.86
CA ALA A 139 11.28 10.43 11.26
C ALA A 139 12.60 9.86 11.82
N GLY A 140 12.92 8.61 11.49
CA GLY A 140 14.20 7.97 11.86
C GLY A 140 15.40 8.68 11.24
N LYS A 141 15.36 8.94 9.92
CA LYS A 141 16.40 9.69 9.21
C LYS A 141 16.57 11.09 9.78
N LYS A 142 15.47 11.77 10.10
CA LYS A 142 15.52 13.08 10.75
C LYS A 142 16.18 13.00 12.12
N LEU A 143 15.83 12.02 12.94
CA LEU A 143 16.45 11.80 14.26
C LEU A 143 17.96 11.54 14.16
N VAL A 144 18.37 10.61 13.29
CA VAL A 144 19.78 10.25 13.07
C VAL A 144 20.56 11.40 12.43
N GLY A 145 19.89 12.20 11.61
CA GLY A 145 20.44 13.40 10.97
C GLY A 145 20.57 14.60 11.92
N LEU A 146 19.91 14.59 13.08
CA LEU A 146 20.25 15.54 14.15
C LEU A 146 21.68 15.22 14.56
N ARG A 147 22.60 16.16 14.38
CA ARG A 147 23.96 16.07 14.92
C ARG A 147 24.09 17.13 16.01
N PRO A 148 24.59 16.79 17.22
CA PRO A 148 24.73 17.79 18.28
C PRO A 148 25.56 19.00 17.84
N GLY A 149 26.65 18.78 17.09
CA GLY A 149 27.46 19.86 16.53
C GLY A 149 26.67 20.82 15.63
N THR A 150 25.84 20.30 14.72
CA THR A 150 24.98 21.17 13.87
C THR A 150 23.93 21.94 14.64
N LEU A 151 23.50 21.43 15.80
CA LEU A 151 22.53 22.10 16.65
C LEU A 151 23.17 23.20 17.50
N LEU A 152 24.44 23.04 17.86
CA LEU A 152 25.21 24.01 18.65
C LEU A 152 25.74 25.16 17.79
N GLY A 153 26.00 24.92 16.50
CA GLY A 153 26.59 25.91 15.59
C GLY A 153 28.10 26.02 15.77
N ASP A 154 28.68 27.11 15.27
CA ASP A 154 30.12 27.35 15.29
C ASP A 154 30.61 28.04 16.57
N ASP A 155 29.69 28.42 17.47
CA ASP A 155 30.02 29.15 18.68
C ASP A 155 30.73 28.25 19.72
N PRO A 156 31.77 28.76 20.41
CA PRO A 156 32.42 28.02 21.48
C PRO A 156 31.46 27.77 22.64
N VAL A 157 31.37 26.51 23.07
CA VAL A 157 30.51 26.09 24.18
C VAL A 157 31.28 26.24 25.48
N LEU A 158 31.04 27.36 26.18
CA LEU A 158 31.72 27.70 27.45
C LEU A 158 30.95 27.25 28.71
N THR A 159 29.63 27.06 28.59
CA THR A 159 28.75 26.53 29.65
C THR A 159 27.93 25.36 29.11
N GLY A 160 27.27 24.61 29.99
CA GLY A 160 26.36 23.52 29.61
C GLY A 160 25.02 23.98 29.03
N ASP A 161 24.72 25.29 29.02
CA ASP A 161 23.41 25.80 28.63
C ASP A 161 23.05 25.56 27.16
N PRO A 162 23.96 25.76 26.18
CA PRO A 162 23.68 25.42 24.78
C PRO A 162 23.24 23.96 24.58
N LEU A 163 23.79 23.03 25.37
CA LEU A 163 23.39 21.62 25.34
C LEU A 163 21.95 21.43 25.87
N ARG A 164 21.61 22.10 26.98
CA ARG A 164 20.28 22.04 27.61
C ARG A 164 19.19 22.69 26.77
N GLU A 165 19.50 23.78 26.10
CA GLU A 165 18.52 24.61 25.39
C GLU A 165 18.32 24.18 23.93
N ARG A 166 19.37 23.66 23.28
CA ARG A 166 19.32 23.37 21.83
C ARG A 166 19.32 21.87 21.55
N VAL A 167 20.25 21.13 22.16
CA VAL A 167 20.44 19.70 21.87
C VAL A 167 19.36 18.87 22.56
N LEU A 168 19.19 19.02 23.87
CA LEU A 168 18.24 18.22 24.65
C LEU A 168 16.81 18.29 24.10
N PRO A 169 16.22 19.48 23.85
CA PRO A 169 14.83 19.56 23.41
C PRO A 169 14.64 19.02 21.99
N ALA A 170 15.65 19.14 21.13
CA ALA A 170 15.62 18.61 19.77
C ALA A 170 15.52 17.08 19.76
N TYR A 171 16.35 16.39 20.55
CA TYR A 171 16.31 14.92 20.65
C TYR A 171 15.08 14.43 21.41
N GLU A 172 14.62 15.13 22.45
CA GLU A 172 13.38 14.78 23.15
C GLU A 172 12.17 14.87 22.22
N LYS A 173 12.10 15.94 21.40
CA LYS A 173 11.05 16.12 20.39
C LYS A 173 11.12 15.03 19.31
N ALA A 174 12.31 14.72 18.80
CA ALA A 174 12.49 13.68 17.79
C ALA A 174 12.11 12.29 18.32
N ARG A 175 12.55 11.94 19.53
CA ARG A 175 12.17 10.70 20.23
C ARG A 175 10.65 10.61 20.41
N LYS A 176 10.02 11.67 20.90
CA LYS A 176 8.56 11.71 21.11
C LYS A 176 7.81 11.54 19.78
N ARG A 177 8.29 12.16 18.70
CA ARG A 177 7.72 11.99 17.36
C ARG A 177 7.83 10.54 16.89
N LEU A 178 8.99 9.91 17.04
CA LEU A 178 9.19 8.52 16.62
C LEU A 178 8.30 7.54 17.40
N LYS A 179 8.15 7.73 18.72
CA LYS A 179 7.27 6.89 19.56
C LYS A 179 5.78 7.00 19.24
N LYS A 180 5.36 8.06 18.55
CA LYS A 180 3.97 8.26 18.13
C LYS A 180 3.64 7.59 16.80
N LEU A 181 4.64 7.16 16.05
CA LEU A 181 4.45 6.51 14.76
C LEU A 181 4.29 5.02 14.97
N ASP A 182 3.38 4.43 14.20
CA ASP A 182 3.25 2.98 14.14
C ASP A 182 4.54 2.36 13.62
N THR A 183 4.96 1.30 14.27
CA THR A 183 6.18 0.58 13.91
C THR A 183 5.89 -0.29 12.69
N PRO A 184 6.65 -0.14 11.60
CA PRO A 184 6.53 -1.04 10.46
C PRO A 184 6.80 -2.47 10.92
N LYS A 185 5.96 -3.41 10.47
CA LYS A 185 6.11 -4.84 10.82
C LYS A 185 7.53 -5.32 10.50
N GLY A 186 8.19 -5.96 11.47
CA GLY A 186 9.56 -6.46 11.34
C GLY A 186 10.65 -5.39 11.58
N SER A 187 10.26 -4.17 11.96
CA SER A 187 11.18 -3.07 12.30
C SER A 187 11.18 -2.72 13.79
N GLU A 188 10.69 -3.62 14.65
CA GLU A 188 10.58 -3.42 16.10
C GLU A 188 11.96 -3.18 16.74
N LEU A 189 12.96 -3.98 16.34
CA LEU A 189 14.34 -3.79 16.78
C LEU A 189 14.92 -2.45 16.28
N LEU A 190 14.63 -2.07 15.03
CA LEU A 190 15.10 -0.78 14.49
C LEU A 190 14.48 0.41 15.24
N GLN A 191 13.18 0.34 15.56
CA GLN A 191 12.54 1.37 16.38
C GLN A 191 13.16 1.43 17.77
N LEU A 192 13.38 0.28 18.42
CA LEU A 192 14.04 0.21 19.71
C LEU A 192 15.42 0.87 19.64
N ASP A 193 16.23 0.53 18.64
CA ASP A 193 17.58 1.07 18.48
C ASP A 193 17.59 2.57 18.23
N LEU A 194 16.63 3.10 17.46
CA LEU A 194 16.46 4.54 17.24
C LEU A 194 16.04 5.26 18.53
N VAL A 195 15.11 4.68 19.29
CA VAL A 195 14.68 5.25 20.58
C VAL A 195 15.83 5.23 21.59
N THR A 196 16.58 4.13 21.66
CA THR A 196 17.77 4.00 22.50
C THR A 196 18.84 5.00 22.09
N TYR A 197 19.12 5.14 20.80
CA TYR A 197 20.05 6.15 20.28
C TYR A 197 19.65 7.56 20.73
N ALA A 198 18.36 7.92 20.64
CA ALA A 198 17.89 9.21 21.12
C ALA A 198 18.05 9.36 22.65
N ASN A 199 17.77 8.31 23.42
CA ASN A 199 17.94 8.31 24.88
C ASN A 199 19.41 8.46 25.28
N ASP A 200 20.31 7.77 24.59
CA ASP A 200 21.74 7.81 24.87
C ASP A 200 22.29 9.21 24.63
N ILE A 201 21.89 9.87 23.53
CA ILE A 201 22.27 11.26 23.28
C ILE A 201 21.66 12.20 24.33
N ILE A 202 20.41 12.02 24.73
CA ILE A 202 19.81 12.82 25.81
C ILE A 202 20.61 12.65 27.10
N SER A 203 21.01 11.42 27.45
CA SER A 203 21.82 11.14 28.65
C SER A 203 23.20 11.78 28.55
N MET A 204 23.92 11.54 27.45
CA MET A 204 25.22 12.14 27.17
C MET A 204 25.15 13.68 27.20
N THR A 205 24.07 14.27 26.69
CA THR A 205 23.87 15.73 26.68
C THR A 205 23.75 16.27 28.09
N LYS A 206 23.01 15.59 28.98
CA LYS A 206 22.89 15.97 30.40
C LYS A 206 24.23 15.87 31.12
N ASP A 207 24.94 14.76 30.93
CA ASP A 207 26.25 14.52 31.54
C ASP A 207 27.30 15.51 31.00
N GLY A 208 27.26 15.78 29.70
CA GLY A 208 28.13 16.73 29.03
C GLY A 208 27.91 18.16 29.51
N ALA A 209 26.66 18.59 29.63
CA ALA A 209 26.34 19.91 30.18
C ALA A 209 26.90 20.07 31.60
N LYS A 210 26.73 19.06 32.47
CA LYS A 210 27.31 19.06 33.81
C LYS A 210 28.84 19.11 33.79
N LYS A 211 29.50 18.33 32.93
CA LYS A 211 30.96 18.32 32.81
C LYS A 211 31.51 19.68 32.35
N ILE A 212 30.87 20.32 31.38
CA ILE A 212 31.28 21.64 30.89
C ILE A 212 31.14 22.69 31.99
N ASP A 213 30.05 22.67 32.76
CA ASP A 213 29.88 23.56 33.93
C ASP A 213 30.98 23.34 34.99
N GLU A 214 31.46 22.10 35.14
CA GLU A 214 32.60 21.73 35.99
C GLU A 214 33.98 21.98 35.33
N GLN A 215 34.03 22.69 34.21
CA GLN A 215 35.25 22.97 33.42
C GLN A 215 35.99 21.71 32.94
N LYS A 216 35.28 20.60 32.74
CA LYS A 216 35.82 19.34 32.20
C LYS A 216 35.49 19.20 30.72
N ALA A 217 36.43 18.65 29.97
CA ALA A 217 36.23 18.33 28.57
C ALA A 217 35.10 17.28 28.38
N PHE A 218 34.32 17.45 27.33
CA PHE A 218 33.24 16.55 26.95
C PHE A 218 33.19 16.38 25.43
N PHE A 219 32.97 15.14 24.99
CA PHE A 219 32.80 14.79 23.59
C PHE A 219 31.70 13.75 23.47
N PHE A 220 30.87 13.86 22.43
CA PHE A 220 29.87 12.83 22.11
C PHE A 220 30.56 11.58 21.57
N GLN A 221 30.39 10.44 22.24
CA GLN A 221 30.92 9.15 21.80
C GLN A 221 29.81 8.36 21.12
N LEU A 222 29.61 8.61 19.82
CA LEU A 222 28.55 7.96 19.03
C LEU A 222 29.05 6.77 18.20
N GLY A 223 30.35 6.67 17.95
CA GLY A 223 30.95 5.65 17.07
C GLY A 223 30.27 5.59 15.70
N ASP A 224 30.14 4.38 15.16
CA ASP A 224 29.51 4.13 13.85
C ASP A 224 27.98 4.01 13.90
N ARG A 225 27.39 4.07 15.10
CA ARG A 225 25.96 3.84 15.31
C ARG A 225 25.03 4.74 14.45
N PRO A 226 25.31 6.05 14.25
CA PRO A 226 24.50 6.85 13.33
C PRO A 226 24.54 6.33 11.89
N VAL A 227 25.69 5.84 11.42
CA VAL A 227 25.86 5.30 10.07
C VAL A 227 25.09 3.99 9.93
N GLU A 228 25.21 3.07 10.91
CA GLU A 228 24.48 1.80 10.92
C GLU A 228 22.95 2.01 10.92
N LEU A 229 22.44 2.92 11.74
CA LEU A 229 21.01 3.24 11.78
C LEU A 229 20.54 3.84 10.46
N PHE A 230 21.34 4.72 9.84
CA PHE A 230 21.02 5.29 8.54
C PHE A 230 20.97 4.23 7.45
N GLN A 231 21.93 3.29 7.42
CA GLN A 231 21.95 2.18 6.47
C GLN A 231 20.73 1.27 6.62
N ARG A 232 20.33 0.93 7.86
CA ARG A 232 19.12 0.13 8.12
C ARG A 232 17.85 0.83 7.68
N LEU A 233 17.75 2.14 7.90
CA LEU A 233 16.64 2.96 7.41
C LEU A 233 16.60 3.02 5.87
N ALA A 234 17.75 3.15 5.21
CA ALA A 234 17.84 3.13 3.75
C ALA A 234 17.49 1.76 3.16
N ALA A 235 17.90 0.66 3.82
CA ALA A 235 17.51 -0.69 3.42
C ALA A 235 15.99 -0.90 3.51
N LEU A 236 15.36 -0.41 4.60
CA LEU A 236 13.90 -0.45 4.76
C LEU A 236 13.19 0.38 3.68
N GLU A 237 13.70 1.58 3.38
CA GLU A 237 13.16 2.45 2.33
C GLU A 237 13.22 1.78 0.96
N LYS A 238 14.37 1.21 0.60
CA LYS A 238 14.54 0.45 -0.65
C LYS A 238 13.57 -0.73 -0.72
N GLY A 239 13.36 -1.44 0.39
CA GLY A 239 12.39 -2.52 0.49
C GLY A 239 10.96 -2.07 0.16
N ILE A 240 10.53 -0.92 0.68
CA ILE A 240 9.21 -0.35 0.37
C ILE A 240 9.14 0.13 -1.08
N GLN A 241 10.18 0.79 -1.60
CA GLN A 241 10.21 1.21 -3.01
C GLN A 241 10.02 0.03 -3.97
N VAL A 242 10.74 -1.08 -3.74
CA VAL A 242 10.59 -2.30 -4.53
C VAL A 242 9.18 -2.88 -4.42
N GLN A 243 8.61 -2.95 -3.21
CA GLN A 243 7.25 -3.48 -3.02
C GLN A 243 6.18 -2.61 -3.69
N VAL A 244 6.29 -1.27 -3.62
CA VAL A 244 5.36 -0.37 -4.33
C VAL A 244 5.50 -0.55 -5.84
N ALA A 245 6.73 -0.61 -6.36
CA ALA A 245 6.97 -0.85 -7.79
C ALA A 245 6.32 -2.17 -8.25
N GLN A 246 6.49 -3.25 -7.50
CA GLN A 246 5.84 -4.54 -7.79
C GLN A 246 4.31 -4.45 -7.80
N GLN A 247 3.70 -3.72 -6.86
CA GLN A 247 2.24 -3.54 -6.84
C GLN A 247 1.76 -2.72 -8.05
N VAL A 248 2.52 -1.71 -8.48
CA VAL A 248 2.23 -0.93 -9.69
C VAL A 248 2.39 -1.78 -10.96
N GLU A 249 3.38 -2.68 -11.00
CA GLU A 249 3.56 -3.65 -12.07
C GLU A 249 2.40 -4.65 -12.14
N ILE A 250 1.92 -5.17 -11.00
CA ILE A 250 0.74 -6.05 -10.95
C ILE A 250 -0.49 -5.36 -11.55
N VAL A 251 -0.71 -4.08 -11.22
CA VAL A 251 -1.81 -3.31 -11.82
C VAL A 251 -1.65 -3.21 -13.34
N SER A 252 -0.42 -3.09 -13.82
CA SER A 252 -0.10 -2.98 -15.26
C SER A 252 -0.14 -4.31 -16.01
N ALA A 253 0.11 -5.44 -15.33
CA ALA A 253 0.21 -6.77 -15.94
C ALA A 253 -1.14 -7.51 -15.99
N THR A 254 -2.14 -7.06 -15.24
CA THR A 254 -3.47 -7.68 -15.17
C THR A 254 -4.41 -7.16 -16.29
N GLN A 255 -3.83 -6.59 -17.35
CA GLN A 255 -4.53 -5.83 -18.40
C GLN A 255 -4.07 -6.28 -19.78
#